data_AF-A0A0B2VP47-F1
#
_entry.id   AF-A0A0B2VP47-F1
#
_cell.length_a   1.000
_cell.length_b   1.000
_cell.length_c   1.000
_cell.angle_alpha   90.00
_cell.angle_beta   90.00
_cell.angle_gamma   90.00
#
_symmetry.space_group_name_H-M   'P 1'
#
loop_
_entity.id
_entity.type
_entity.pdbx_description
1 polymer ?
#
loop_
_entity_poly.entity_id
_entity_poly.type
_entity_poly.pdbx_seq_one_letter_code
_entity_poly.pdbx_strand_id
1 'polypeptide(L)'
;MSTRPRPAGMAGAIRDKQVSKFNEDEASNLLRWIAAVTKEDLNTSGSWENFSENLKDGQLLCRLLNAIQPGTVKKIMKPMSNFNCMENINQFCTSVRAMGVKDEETFQSVDLFEERDFFSVCVTLQSLARLAEKKFSIPPPEPLSKDKI
;
A
#
# COMPACT_ATOMS: atom_id res chain seq x y z
N MET A 1 26.03 -0.16 -4.19
CA MET A 1 25.18 0.46 -3.15
C MET A 1 24.74 1.84 -3.65
N SER A 2 23.58 1.94 -4.29
CA SER A 2 23.07 3.22 -4.82
C SER A 2 22.34 4.00 -3.73
N THR A 3 23.09 4.72 -2.89
CA THR A 3 22.49 5.64 -1.93
C THR A 3 22.06 6.91 -2.66
N ARG A 4 20.75 7.05 -2.91
CA ARG A 4 20.15 8.30 -3.37
C ARG A 4 20.48 9.41 -2.36
N PRO A 5 20.87 10.62 -2.80
CA PRO A 5 21.23 11.70 -1.89
C PRO A 5 20.05 12.05 -0.98
N ARG A 6 20.29 12.03 0.34
CA ARG A 6 19.29 12.40 1.36
C ARG A 6 18.92 13.87 1.17
N PRO A 7 17.63 14.22 1.00
CA PRO A 7 17.24 15.62 0.90
C PRO A 7 17.51 16.32 2.24
N ALA A 8 18.39 17.33 2.23
CA ALA A 8 18.68 18.14 3.40
C ALA A 8 17.53 19.13 3.69
N GLY A 9 17.10 19.25 4.95
CA GLY A 9 16.08 20.20 5.41
C GLY A 9 14.88 19.56 6.12
N MET A 10 13.81 20.33 6.36
CA MET A 10 12.57 19.86 7.04
C MET A 10 11.96 18.62 6.38
N ALA A 11 12.11 18.48 5.06
CA ALA A 11 11.64 17.32 4.30
C ALA A 11 12.35 16.01 4.68
N GLY A 12 13.62 16.05 5.10
CA GLY A 12 14.35 14.87 5.58
C GLY A 12 13.86 14.41 6.95
N ALA A 13 13.61 15.35 7.87
CA ALA A 13 13.12 15.04 9.22
C ALA A 13 11.69 14.48 9.24
N ILE A 14 10.83 14.88 8.30
CA ILE A 14 9.51 14.28 8.12
C ILE A 14 9.65 12.83 7.66
N ARG A 15 10.57 12.56 6.71
CA ARG A 15 10.82 11.22 6.17
C ARG A 15 11.35 10.26 7.25
N ASP A 16 12.32 10.68 8.06
CA ASP A 16 12.85 9.88 9.17
C ASP A 16 11.78 9.55 10.22
N LYS A 17 10.88 10.50 10.52
CA LYS A 17 9.76 10.28 11.45
C LYS A 17 8.74 9.28 10.91
N GLN A 18 8.54 9.21 9.59
CA GLN A 18 7.57 8.31 8.96
C GLN A 18 8.14 6.91 8.79
N VAL A 19 9.43 6.79 8.43
CA VAL A 19 10.15 5.50 8.44
C VAL A 19 10.12 4.90 9.84
N SER A 20 10.30 5.71 10.89
CA SER A 20 10.21 5.25 12.28
C SER A 20 8.81 4.78 12.71
N LYS A 21 7.76 5.13 11.96
CA LYS A 21 6.38 4.67 12.21
C LYS A 21 6.02 3.43 11.40
N PHE A 22 6.80 3.08 10.39
CA PHE A 22 6.57 1.86 9.63
C PHE A 22 6.87 0.66 10.53
N ASN A 23 5.86 -0.17 10.75
CA ASN A 23 5.99 -1.37 11.56
C ASN A 23 5.93 -2.60 10.66
N GLU A 24 6.98 -3.40 10.66
CA GLU A 24 7.09 -4.58 9.80
C GLU A 24 5.99 -5.59 10.10
N ASP A 25 5.62 -5.79 11.36
CA ASP A 25 4.53 -6.68 11.71
C ASP A 25 3.19 -6.21 11.10
N GLU A 26 2.93 -4.90 11.11
CA GLU A 26 1.73 -4.32 10.51
C GLU A 26 1.72 -4.51 8.99
N ALA A 27 2.87 -4.28 8.34
CA ALA A 27 3.05 -4.53 6.92
C ALA A 27 2.83 -6.01 6.56
N SER A 28 3.37 -6.94 7.36
CA SER A 28 3.18 -8.39 7.17
C SER A 28 1.71 -8.77 7.21
N ASN A 29 0.99 -8.25 8.20
CA ASN A 29 -0.42 -8.50 8.37
C ASN A 29 -1.26 -7.91 7.22
N LEU A 30 -0.92 -6.71 6.75
CA LEU A 30 -1.55 -6.12 5.56
C LEU A 30 -1.28 -6.95 4.30
N LEU A 31 -0.05 -7.42 4.08
CA LEU A 31 0.29 -8.29 2.96
C LEU A 31 -0.50 -9.61 3.01
N ARG A 32 -0.61 -10.22 4.19
CA ARG A 32 -1.42 -11.42 4.38
C ARG A 32 -2.90 -11.17 4.08
N TRP A 33 -3.44 -10.03 4.47
CA TRP A 33 -4.80 -9.64 4.12
C TRP A 33 -4.95 -9.44 2.61
N ILE A 34 -4.02 -8.76 1.96
CA ILE A 34 -4.00 -8.61 0.50
C ILE A 34 -3.98 -9.99 -0.17
N ALA A 35 -3.16 -10.92 0.32
CA ALA A 35 -3.08 -12.30 -0.17
C ALA A 35 -4.44 -13.02 -0.05
N ALA A 36 -5.09 -12.90 1.10
CA ALA A 36 -6.40 -13.51 1.35
C ALA A 36 -7.49 -12.94 0.42
N VAL A 37 -7.47 -11.63 0.16
CA VAL A 37 -8.47 -10.95 -0.69
C VAL A 37 -8.22 -11.21 -2.17
N THR A 38 -6.97 -11.07 -2.63
CA THR A 38 -6.58 -11.31 -4.03
C THR A 38 -6.51 -12.78 -4.40
N LYS A 39 -6.41 -13.67 -3.40
CA LYS A 39 -6.15 -15.11 -3.53
C LYS A 39 -4.85 -15.40 -4.29
N GLU A 40 -3.88 -14.49 -4.23
CA GLU A 40 -2.56 -14.66 -4.80
C GLU A 40 -1.58 -15.15 -3.72
N ASP A 41 -0.62 -15.98 -4.13
CA ASP A 41 0.51 -16.35 -3.27
C ASP A 41 1.53 -15.20 -3.33
N LEU A 42 1.53 -14.38 -2.29
CA LEU A 42 2.51 -13.32 -2.10
C LEU A 42 3.30 -13.58 -0.83
N ASN A 43 4.54 -13.10 -0.86
CA ASN A 43 5.38 -13.13 0.31
C ASN A 43 4.77 -12.20 1.38
N THR A 44 4.32 -12.80 2.47
CA THR A 44 3.71 -12.10 3.61
C THR A 44 4.73 -11.52 4.57
N SER A 45 6.03 -11.56 4.23
CA SER A 45 7.07 -10.92 5.01
C SER A 45 6.90 -9.40 5.04
N GLY A 46 6.86 -8.84 6.25
CA GLY A 46 6.73 -7.40 6.48
C GLY A 46 7.98 -6.58 6.17
N SER A 47 9.05 -7.21 5.69
CA SER A 47 10.30 -6.53 5.39
C SER A 47 10.10 -5.39 4.40
N TRP A 48 10.80 -4.27 4.64
CA TRP A 48 10.74 -3.07 3.81
C TRP A 48 10.91 -3.37 2.30
N GLU A 49 11.94 -4.15 1.95
CA GLU A 49 12.23 -4.53 0.56
C GLU A 49 11.08 -5.34 -0.05
N ASN A 50 10.58 -6.35 0.67
CA ASN A 50 9.47 -7.18 0.20
C ASN A 50 8.18 -6.37 0.03
N PHE A 51 7.87 -5.50 0.99
CA PHE A 51 6.70 -4.61 0.90
C PHE A 51 6.79 -3.69 -0.32
N SER A 52 7.98 -3.12 -0.56
CA SER A 52 8.25 -2.35 -1.77
C SER A 52 8.05 -3.20 -3.03
N GLU A 53 8.71 -4.34 -3.15
CA GLU A 53 8.68 -5.17 -4.36
C GLU A 53 7.26 -5.62 -4.72
N ASN A 54 6.44 -6.00 -3.73
CA ASN A 54 5.07 -6.45 -3.99
C ASN A 54 4.13 -5.31 -4.44
N LEU A 55 4.35 -4.08 -3.96
CA LEU A 55 3.41 -2.98 -4.15
C LEU A 55 3.87 -1.93 -5.18
N LYS A 56 5.17 -1.80 -5.43
CA LYS A 56 5.79 -0.77 -6.28
C LYS A 56 5.35 -0.83 -7.74
N ASP A 57 4.97 -2.00 -8.23
CA ASP A 57 4.42 -2.15 -9.59
C ASP A 57 2.98 -1.65 -9.74
N GLY A 58 2.29 -1.42 -8.62
CA GLY A 58 0.89 -0.99 -8.55
C GLY A 58 -0.13 -2.03 -9.04
N GLN A 59 0.31 -3.10 -9.71
CA GLN A 59 -0.59 -4.13 -10.23
C GLN A 59 -1.34 -4.84 -9.12
N LEU A 60 -0.64 -5.24 -8.05
CA LEU A 60 -1.23 -5.92 -6.90
C LEU A 60 -2.29 -5.04 -6.23
N LEU A 61 -2.00 -3.75 -6.08
CA LEU A 61 -2.94 -2.76 -5.56
C LEU A 61 -4.20 -2.65 -6.43
N CYS A 62 -4.05 -2.57 -7.75
CA CYS A 62 -5.20 -2.55 -8.66
C CYS A 62 -6.02 -3.86 -8.60
N ARG A 63 -5.35 -5.01 -8.50
CA ARG A 63 -6.01 -6.33 -8.37
C ARG A 63 -6.76 -6.43 -7.05
N LEU A 64 -6.20 -5.95 -5.95
CA LEU A 64 -6.85 -5.85 -4.65
C LEU A 64 -8.17 -5.07 -4.76
N LEU A 65 -8.17 -3.91 -5.43
CA LEU A 65 -9.40 -3.16 -5.63
C LEU A 65 -10.43 -3.89 -6.45
N ASN A 66 -10.00 -4.57 -7.52
CA ASN A 66 -10.91 -5.38 -8.33
C ASN A 66 -11.44 -6.61 -7.58
N ALA A 67 -10.69 -7.15 -6.63
CA ALA A 67 -11.14 -8.24 -5.75
C ALA A 67 -12.17 -7.75 -4.72
N ILE A 68 -11.99 -6.54 -4.16
CA ILE A 68 -12.95 -5.92 -3.24
C ILE A 68 -14.21 -5.49 -3.98
N GLN A 69 -14.04 -4.72 -5.05
CA GLN A 69 -15.11 -4.19 -5.88
C GLN A 69 -14.79 -4.46 -7.35
N PRO A 70 -15.43 -5.45 -7.99
CA PRO A 70 -15.17 -5.80 -9.37
C PRO A 70 -15.48 -4.63 -10.31
N GLY A 71 -14.56 -4.35 -11.23
CA GLY A 71 -14.68 -3.28 -12.22
C GLY A 71 -14.17 -1.90 -11.76
N THR A 72 -13.54 -1.82 -10.59
CA THR A 72 -12.96 -0.57 -10.06
C THR A 72 -11.80 -0.07 -10.92
N VAL A 73 -10.86 -0.96 -11.26
CA VAL A 73 -9.74 -0.66 -12.15
C VAL A 73 -9.94 -1.42 -13.45
N LYS A 74 -10.33 -0.69 -14.50
CA LYS A 74 -10.66 -1.29 -15.81
C LYS A 74 -9.45 -1.85 -16.54
N LYS A 75 -8.28 -1.21 -16.41
CA LYS A 75 -7.10 -1.56 -17.21
C LYS A 75 -5.83 -1.41 -16.38
N ILE A 76 -5.35 -2.54 -15.87
CA ILE A 76 -4.07 -2.63 -15.17
C ILE A 76 -2.95 -2.59 -16.22
N MET A 77 -2.07 -1.61 -16.14
CA MET A 77 -0.90 -1.49 -17.01
C MET A 77 0.14 -2.56 -16.63
N LYS A 78 0.77 -3.17 -17.63
CA LYS A 78 1.94 -4.03 -17.39
C LYS A 78 3.14 -3.14 -17.00
N PRO A 79 3.95 -3.50 -15.99
CA PRO A 79 5.08 -2.72 -15.49
C PRO A 79 6.28 -2.81 -16.45
N MET A 80 6.10 -2.39 -17.71
CA MET A 80 7.18 -2.31 -18.70
C MET A 80 8.01 -1.04 -18.56
N SER A 81 7.42 0.01 -17.97
CA SER A 81 8.02 1.33 -17.81
C SER A 81 7.63 1.91 -16.45
N ASN A 82 8.49 2.74 -15.87
CA ASN A 82 8.22 3.46 -14.61
C ASN A 82 6.89 4.23 -14.64
N PHE A 83 6.56 4.80 -15.81
CA PHE A 83 5.28 5.48 -16.03
C PHE A 83 4.08 4.55 -15.82
N ASN A 84 4.15 3.30 -16.31
CA ASN A 84 3.07 2.33 -16.17
C ASN A 84 2.86 1.92 -14.71
N CYS A 85 3.94 1.74 -13.94
CA CYS A 85 3.85 1.45 -12.51
C CYS A 85 3.21 2.62 -11.76
N MET A 86 3.66 3.85 -12.01
CA MET A 86 3.06 5.04 -11.40
C MET A 86 1.59 5.22 -11.77
N GLU A 87 1.23 4.95 -13.02
CA GLU A 87 -0.16 5.02 -13.50
C GLU A 87 -1.06 4.01 -12.77
N ASN A 88 -0.60 2.77 -12.58
CA ASN A 88 -1.33 1.78 -11.78
C ASN A 88 -1.57 2.28 -10.34
N ILE A 89 -0.53 2.80 -9.70
CA ILE A 89 -0.64 3.35 -8.34
C ILE A 89 -1.60 4.54 -8.32
N ASN A 90 -1.54 5.42 -9.31
CA ASN A 90 -2.44 6.58 -9.40
C ASN A 90 -3.90 6.15 -9.57
N GLN A 91 -4.16 5.15 -10.40
CA GLN A 91 -5.49 4.55 -10.54
C GLN A 91 -5.99 3.98 -9.22
N PHE A 92 -5.13 3.26 -8.48
CA PHE A 92 -5.45 2.79 -7.13
C PHE A 92 -5.87 3.95 -6.22
N CYS A 93 -5.03 5.00 -6.10
CA CYS A 93 -5.29 6.16 -5.23
C CYS A 93 -6.59 6.89 -5.61
N THR A 94 -6.89 7.01 -6.90
CA THR A 94 -8.13 7.63 -7.39
C THR A 94 -9.36 6.78 -7.06
N SER A 95 -9.25 5.47 -7.24
CA SER A 95 -10.33 4.52 -6.95
C SER A 95 -10.64 4.41 -5.45
N VAL A 96 -9.64 4.37 -4.56
CA VAL A 96 -9.89 4.34 -3.11
C VAL A 96 -10.59 5.60 -2.62
N ARG A 97 -10.25 6.77 -3.19
CA ARG A 97 -10.96 8.03 -2.90
C ARG A 97 -12.41 7.98 -3.36
N ALA A 98 -12.65 7.48 -4.58
CA ALA A 98 -14.01 7.29 -5.09
C ALA A 98 -14.84 6.30 -4.25
N MET A 99 -14.20 5.29 -3.65
CA MET A 99 -14.86 4.34 -2.75
C MET A 99 -15.23 4.95 -1.38
N GLY A 100 -14.56 6.03 -0.97
CA GLY A 100 -14.86 6.79 0.24
C GLY A 100 -13.72 6.88 1.27
N VAL A 101 -12.49 6.47 0.90
CA VAL A 101 -11.31 6.74 1.75
C VAL A 101 -10.99 8.22 1.70
N LYS A 102 -10.70 8.84 2.85
CA LYS A 102 -10.37 10.27 2.93
C LYS A 102 -9.04 10.55 2.24
N ASP A 103 -8.94 11.71 1.60
CA ASP A 103 -7.71 12.15 0.93
C ASP A 103 -6.52 12.21 1.90
N GLU A 104 -6.76 12.61 3.15
CA GLU A 104 -5.78 12.65 4.26
C GLU A 104 -5.20 11.27 4.61
N GLU A 105 -5.93 10.19 4.32
CA GLU A 105 -5.53 8.81 4.58
C GLU A 105 -5.04 8.13 3.29
N THR A 106 -4.94 8.86 2.16
CA THR A 106 -4.40 8.36 0.89
C THR A 106 -2.96 8.80 0.67
N PHE A 107 -2.18 7.97 -0.03
CA PHE A 107 -0.81 8.30 -0.43
C PHE A 107 -0.74 8.76 -1.90
N GLN A 108 0.38 9.36 -2.30
CA GLN A 108 0.65 9.71 -3.70
C GLN A 108 1.49 8.64 -4.38
N SER A 109 1.38 8.50 -5.71
CA SER A 109 2.12 7.49 -6.47
C SER A 109 3.64 7.56 -6.27
N VAL A 110 4.19 8.77 -6.07
CA VAL A 110 5.61 8.99 -5.79
C VAL A 110 6.04 8.45 -4.43
N ASP A 111 5.14 8.39 -3.44
CA ASP A 111 5.49 7.96 -2.07
C ASP A 111 5.78 6.47 -2.01
N LEU A 112 5.03 5.68 -2.79
CA LEU A 112 5.26 4.25 -2.96
C LEU A 112 6.37 3.98 -3.97
N PHE A 113 6.35 4.65 -5.13
CA PHE A 113 7.31 4.39 -6.20
C PHE A 113 8.75 4.76 -5.84
N GLU A 114 8.95 5.85 -5.10
CA GLU A 114 10.27 6.28 -4.61
C GLU A 114 10.54 5.90 -3.16
N GLU A 115 9.68 5.07 -2.55
CA GLU A 115 9.87 4.54 -1.21
C GLU A 115 10.08 5.70 -0.21
N ARG A 116 9.22 6.73 -0.33
CA ARG A 116 9.27 7.91 0.52
C ARG A 116 8.51 7.72 1.81
N ASP A 117 7.33 7.10 1.71
CA ASP A 117 6.39 7.05 2.82
C ASP A 117 5.53 5.78 2.77
N PHE A 118 6.12 4.66 3.21
CA PHE A 118 5.37 3.41 3.34
C PHE A 118 4.36 3.43 4.49
N PHE A 119 4.57 4.28 5.49
CA PHE A 119 3.60 4.46 6.55
C PHE A 119 2.24 4.91 5.99
N SER A 120 2.19 5.95 5.14
CA SER A 120 0.94 6.37 4.51
C SER A 120 0.33 5.28 3.64
N VAL A 121 1.14 4.47 2.96
CA VAL A 121 0.65 3.31 2.19
C VAL A 121 -0.04 2.29 3.11
N CYS A 122 0.56 1.96 4.25
CA CYS A 122 -0.04 1.08 5.26
C CYS A 122 -1.36 1.66 5.79
N VAL A 123 -1.39 2.96 6.13
CA VAL A 123 -2.60 3.65 6.59
C VAL A 123 -3.71 3.58 5.54
N THR A 124 -3.41 3.86 4.26
CA THR A 124 -4.40 3.76 3.19
C THR A 124 -4.95 2.35 3.05
N LEU A 125 -4.09 1.33 3.13
CA LEU A 125 -4.52 -0.07 3.09
C LEU A 125 -5.41 -0.44 4.28
N GLN A 126 -5.10 0.04 5.49
CA GLN A 126 -5.96 -0.15 6.65
C GLN A 126 -7.32 0.52 6.49
N SER A 127 -7.35 1.77 6.03
CA SER A 127 -8.61 2.50 5.83
C SER A 127 -9.44 1.88 4.71
N LEU A 128 -8.77 1.37 3.66
CA LEU A 128 -9.41 0.55 2.64
C LEU A 128 -9.98 -0.75 3.22
N ALA A 129 -9.24 -1.47 4.06
CA ALA A 129 -9.72 -2.72 4.66
C ALA A 129 -10.95 -2.51 5.55
N ARG A 130 -10.97 -1.45 6.36
CA ARG A 130 -12.14 -1.05 7.16
C ARG A 130 -13.34 -0.73 6.26
N LEU A 131 -13.09 -0.06 5.14
CA LEU A 131 -14.13 0.21 4.15
C LEU A 131 -14.62 -1.07 3.47
N ALA A 132 -13.72 -1.99 3.18
CA ALA A 132 -14.00 -3.30 2.60
C ALA A 132 -14.89 -4.15 3.54
N GLU A 133 -14.59 -4.14 4.83
CA GLU A 133 -15.43 -4.76 5.87
C GLU A 133 -16.84 -4.14 5.89
N LYS A 134 -16.90 -2.80 5.98
CA LYS A 134 -18.18 -2.09 6.11
C LYS A 134 -19.08 -2.19 4.88
N LYS A 135 -18.51 -2.13 3.67
CA LYS A 135 -19.27 -2.11 2.41
C LYS A 135 -19.41 -3.49 1.78
N PHE A 136 -18.41 -4.35 1.90
CA PHE A 136 -18.32 -5.62 1.18
C PHE A 136 -18.26 -6.85 2.11
N SER A 137 -18.36 -6.66 3.44
CA SER A 137 -18.25 -7.74 4.44
C SER A 137 -16.97 -8.58 4.29
N ILE A 138 -15.89 -7.97 3.82
CA ILE A 138 -14.57 -8.61 3.71
C ILE A 138 -13.88 -8.51 5.08
N PRO A 139 -13.36 -9.61 5.65
CA PRO A 139 -12.73 -9.57 6.96
C PRO A 139 -11.53 -8.61 6.95
N PRO A 140 -11.36 -7.77 7.99
CA PRO A 140 -10.21 -6.87 8.08
C PRO A 140 -8.91 -7.66 8.29
N PRO A 141 -7.74 -7.04 8.05
CA PRO A 141 -6.45 -7.62 8.43
C PRO A 141 -6.46 -7.95 9.92
N GLU A 142 -5.98 -9.13 10.28
CA GLU A 142 -6.09 -9.64 11.66
C GLU A 142 -5.49 -8.64 12.65
N PRO A 143 -6.15 -8.34 13.77
CA PRO A 143 -5.54 -7.45 14.76
C PRO A 143 -4.23 -8.08 15.21
N LEU A 144 -3.13 -7.34 15.01
CA LEU A 144 -1.82 -7.72 15.52
C LEU A 144 -2.00 -8.06 17.01
N SER A 145 -1.78 -9.32 17.38
CA SER A 145 -1.89 -9.71 18.78
C SER A 145 -0.86 -8.89 19.55
N LYS A 146 -1.30 -8.07 20.49
CA LYS A 146 -0.47 -7.22 21.34
C LYS A 146 0.41 -8.02 22.33
N ASP A 147 0.69 -9.29 22.04
CA ASP A 147 1.54 -10.18 22.81
C ASP A 147 2.95 -10.19 22.23
N LYS A 148 3.60 -9.02 22.26
CA LYS A 148 5.05 -8.93 22.37
C LYS A 148 5.36 -7.72 23.25
N ILE A 149 5.18 -7.97 24.55
CA ILE A 149 5.81 -7.30 25.68
C ILE A 149 7.34 -7.35 25.52
#